data_AF-A0A6H5GEV8-F1
#
_entry.id   AF-A0A6H5GEV8-F1
#
_cell.length_a   1.000
_cell.length_b   1.000
_cell.length_c   1.000
_cell.angle_alpha   90.00
_cell.angle_beta   90.00
_cell.angle_gamma   90.00
#
_symmetry.space_group_name_H-M   'P 1'
#
loop_
_entity.id
_entity.type
_entity.pdbx_description
1 polymer ?
#
loop_
_entity_poly.entity_id
_entity_poly.type
_entity_poly.pdbx_seq_one_letter_code
_entity_poly.pdbx_strand_id
1 'polypeptide(L)'
;MSRGSSAKRFRLTGGGSAPGGSSSASNAIKDDPALGGSGPSLQEYLGDSTGAIPEFPEVEAPAGTSMPAMCTIDDLDTFRSIYREHCETFLDAIVNLEFATIETLWREFWRTQEHSNGDECEEEKYLSKTKLFMLSKFKPIQDFVKRVDFLFYQNLVQVLIPDVLRPIP
;
A
#
# COMPACT_ATOMS: atom_id res chain seq x y z
N MET A 1 1.46 28.11 -58.75
CA MET A 1 0.24 27.35 -58.37
C MET A 1 0.47 26.90 -56.94
N SER A 2 -0.32 27.15 -55.89
CA SER A 2 -1.65 27.70 -55.67
C SER A 2 -1.77 27.98 -54.16
N ARG A 3 -2.33 29.14 -53.77
CA ARG A 3 -3.24 29.45 -52.63
C ARG A 3 -2.89 28.89 -51.23
N GLY A 4 -2.76 29.65 -50.13
CA GLY A 4 -3.51 30.83 -49.68
C GLY A 4 -4.50 30.43 -48.58
N SER A 5 -4.39 30.98 -47.36
CA SER A 5 -5.55 31.12 -46.46
C SER A 5 -5.32 32.17 -45.36
N SER A 6 -6.09 33.24 -45.45
CA SER A 6 -6.32 34.26 -44.42
C SER A 6 -7.70 34.04 -43.80
N ALA A 7 -7.83 34.20 -42.49
CA ALA A 7 -9.12 34.51 -41.82
C ALA A 7 -8.80 35.33 -40.56
N LYS A 8 -8.91 36.66 -40.61
CA LYS A 8 -10.06 37.51 -40.25
C LYS A 8 -10.49 37.43 -38.77
N ARG A 9 -10.05 38.48 -38.05
CA ARG A 9 -10.58 38.99 -36.78
C ARG A 9 -12.10 39.16 -36.81
N PHE A 10 -12.73 38.89 -35.67
CA PHE A 10 -14.00 39.51 -35.27
C PHE A 10 -13.78 40.24 -33.94
N ARG A 11 -14.07 41.54 -33.92
CA ARG A 11 -14.19 42.37 -32.71
C ARG A 11 -15.68 42.57 -32.46
N LEU A 12 -16.13 42.43 -31.21
CA LEU A 12 -17.24 43.23 -30.72
C LEU A 12 -16.76 44.10 -29.56
N THR A 13 -17.21 45.34 -29.64
CA THR A 13 -16.92 46.49 -28.80
C THR A 13 -18.03 46.70 -27.77
N GLY A 14 -17.66 47.26 -26.62
CA GLY A 14 -18.56 47.88 -25.62
C GLY A 14 -18.09 47.51 -24.22
N GLY A 15 -17.43 48.34 -23.42
CA GLY A 15 -17.43 49.80 -23.35
C GLY A 15 -18.08 50.20 -22.02
N GLY A 16 -17.29 50.47 -20.99
CA GLY A 16 -17.75 50.98 -19.69
C GLY A 16 -16.63 51.01 -18.66
N SER A 17 -16.14 52.21 -18.34
CA SER A 17 -15.00 52.48 -17.47
C SER A 17 -15.40 52.88 -16.04
N ALA A 18 -14.64 52.36 -15.06
CA ALA A 18 -14.21 52.93 -13.77
C ALA A 18 -15.23 53.17 -12.62
N PRO A 19 -14.80 53.37 -11.35
CA PRO A 19 -13.48 53.16 -10.71
C PRO A 19 -13.53 52.26 -9.45
N GLY A 20 -12.34 51.94 -8.93
CA GLY A 20 -12.16 51.26 -7.63
C GLY A 20 -12.40 52.16 -6.40
N GLY A 21 -12.47 51.52 -5.23
CA GLY A 21 -12.57 52.19 -3.93
C GLY A 21 -12.95 51.23 -2.80
N SER A 22 -11.92 50.59 -2.23
CA SER A 22 -11.80 50.06 -0.87
C SER A 22 -12.94 50.27 0.14
N SER A 23 -13.41 49.19 0.76
CA SER A 23 -13.62 49.16 2.22
C SER A 23 -13.50 47.73 2.76
N SER A 24 -12.51 47.57 3.63
CA SER A 24 -12.24 46.40 4.45
C SER A 24 -13.31 46.26 5.52
N ALA A 25 -13.88 45.07 5.67
CA ALA A 25 -14.50 44.64 6.92
C ALA A 25 -14.34 43.13 7.02
N SER A 26 -13.09 42.69 7.18
CA SER A 26 -12.76 41.35 7.65
C SER A 26 -13.37 41.19 9.04
N ASN A 27 -14.39 40.35 9.16
CA ASN A 27 -14.85 39.89 10.47
C ASN A 27 -13.67 39.12 11.09
N ALA A 28 -12.96 39.79 12.01
CA ALA A 28 -11.99 39.16 12.87
C ALA A 28 -12.76 38.23 13.82
N ILE A 29 -12.83 36.95 13.44
CA ILE A 29 -13.07 35.88 14.40
C ILE A 29 -11.86 35.94 15.34
N LYS A 30 -12.12 36.28 16.60
CA LYS A 30 -11.12 36.19 17.66
C LYS A 30 -10.72 34.72 17.75
N ASP A 31 -9.50 34.41 17.32
CA ASP A 31 -8.81 33.19 17.69
C ASP A 31 -8.69 33.17 19.21
N ASP A 32 -9.51 32.34 19.85
CA ASP A 32 -9.33 31.93 21.24
C ASP A 32 -8.11 30.98 21.29
N PRO A 33 -6.98 31.35 21.93
CA PRO A 33 -5.76 30.53 21.91
C PRO A 33 -5.79 29.38 22.93
N ALA A 34 -6.97 28.86 23.29
CA ALA A 34 -7.14 27.88 24.36
C ALA A 34 -7.38 26.42 23.91
N LEU A 35 -7.26 26.11 22.62
CA LEU A 35 -7.31 24.73 22.08
C LEU A 35 -6.02 24.41 21.32
N GLY A 36 -4.88 24.54 21.98
CA GLY A 36 -3.57 24.08 21.51
C GLY A 36 -3.31 22.59 21.74
N GLY A 37 -4.37 21.78 21.86
CA GLY A 37 -4.24 20.33 21.94
C GLY A 37 -4.35 19.75 20.54
N SER A 38 -3.22 19.33 19.94
CA SER A 38 -3.24 18.30 18.91
C SER A 38 -4.07 17.15 19.48
N GLY A 39 -5.26 16.94 18.91
CA GLY A 39 -6.10 15.80 19.28
C GLY A 39 -5.28 14.50 19.18
N PRO A 40 -5.70 13.47 19.92
CA PRO A 40 -4.99 12.20 19.90
C PRO A 40 -4.74 11.69 18.48
N SER A 41 -3.53 11.19 18.19
CA SER A 41 -3.26 10.56 16.90
C SER A 41 -4.05 9.26 16.83
N LEU A 42 -4.65 8.92 15.69
CA LEU A 42 -5.48 7.72 15.54
C LEU A 42 -4.71 6.41 15.89
N GLN A 43 -3.38 6.47 15.83
CA GLN A 43 -2.46 5.39 16.20
C GLN A 43 -2.51 5.05 17.70
N GLU A 44 -2.91 5.98 18.58
CA GLU A 44 -3.02 5.70 20.02
C GLU A 44 -4.14 4.72 20.36
N TYR A 45 -5.08 4.51 19.44
CA TYR A 45 -6.20 3.57 19.60
C TYR A 45 -5.83 2.15 19.13
N LEU A 46 -4.62 1.96 18.61
CA LEU A 46 -4.09 0.66 18.20
C LEU A 46 -3.50 -0.09 19.40
N GLY A 47 -3.59 -1.42 19.33
CA GLY A 47 -2.95 -2.35 20.25
C GLY A 47 -1.46 -2.53 20.00
N ASP A 48 -0.87 -3.38 20.83
CA ASP A 48 0.52 -3.81 20.69
C ASP A 48 0.73 -4.64 19.41
N SER A 49 1.61 -4.16 18.54
CA SER A 49 1.97 -4.80 17.27
C SER A 49 3.12 -5.80 17.39
N THR A 50 3.82 -5.87 18.52
CA THR A 50 5.03 -6.71 18.67
C THR A 50 4.75 -8.21 18.48
N GLY A 51 3.54 -8.66 18.78
CA GLY A 51 3.07 -10.04 18.59
C GLY A 51 2.33 -10.29 17.27
N ALA A 52 2.26 -9.31 16.36
CA ALA A 52 1.41 -9.43 15.19
C ALA A 52 1.96 -10.41 14.14
N ILE A 53 3.28 -10.44 13.94
CA ILE A 53 3.94 -11.38 13.02
C ILE A 53 4.01 -12.78 13.67
N PRO A 54 3.33 -13.79 13.11
CA PRO A 54 3.38 -15.14 13.66
C PRO A 54 4.74 -15.81 13.44
N GLU A 55 4.98 -16.91 14.15
CA GLU A 55 6.08 -17.80 13.81
C GLU A 55 5.76 -18.52 12.49
N PHE A 56 6.69 -18.46 11.54
CA PHE A 56 6.50 -19.04 10.22
C PHE A 56 6.82 -20.54 10.27
N PRO A 57 5.88 -21.43 9.89
CA PRO A 57 6.18 -22.85 9.83
C PRO A 57 7.22 -23.14 8.74
N GLU A 58 7.93 -24.25 8.87
CA GLU A 58 8.81 -24.76 7.82
C GLU A 58 7.98 -25.25 6.62
N VAL A 59 8.54 -25.13 5.42
CA VAL A 59 7.88 -25.57 4.18
C VAL A 59 8.62 -26.78 3.65
N GLU A 60 8.07 -27.96 3.91
CA GLU A 60 8.60 -29.21 3.39
C GLU A 60 7.74 -29.74 2.25
N ALA A 61 8.39 -30.38 1.26
CA ALA A 61 7.69 -31.16 0.25
C ALA A 61 7.18 -32.47 0.89
N PRO A 62 5.85 -32.73 0.94
CA PRO A 62 5.33 -33.98 1.47
C PRO A 62 5.90 -35.18 0.72
N ALA A 63 6.08 -36.30 1.41
CA ALA A 63 6.61 -37.52 0.82
C ALA A 63 5.87 -37.89 -0.48
N GLY A 64 6.61 -38.08 -1.57
CA GLY A 64 6.07 -38.39 -2.89
C GLY A 64 5.67 -37.17 -3.74
N THR A 65 5.82 -35.95 -3.23
CA THR A 65 5.59 -34.72 -4.00
C THR A 65 6.90 -34.27 -4.66
N SER A 66 6.92 -34.15 -5.98
CA SER A 66 8.08 -33.59 -6.69
C SER A 66 8.10 -32.07 -6.59
N MET A 67 9.30 -31.51 -6.46
CA MET A 67 9.53 -30.07 -6.53
C MET A 67 9.04 -29.52 -7.89
N PRO A 68 8.47 -28.30 -7.95
CA PRO A 68 8.16 -27.66 -9.22
C PRO A 68 9.40 -27.54 -10.10
N ALA A 69 9.21 -27.60 -11.43
CA ALA A 69 10.33 -27.43 -12.36
C ALA A 69 11.06 -26.10 -12.12
N MET A 70 12.39 -26.13 -12.18
CA MET A 70 13.28 -24.98 -11.96
C MET A 70 13.32 -24.43 -10.52
N CYS A 71 12.64 -25.06 -9.57
CA CYS A 71 12.69 -24.69 -8.15
C CYS A 71 13.54 -25.67 -7.34
N THR A 72 14.19 -25.17 -6.30
CA THR A 72 14.97 -25.95 -5.32
C THR A 72 14.36 -25.83 -3.92
N ILE A 73 14.91 -26.58 -2.96
CA ILE A 73 14.55 -26.42 -1.54
C ILE A 73 14.94 -25.01 -1.05
N ASP A 74 16.12 -24.51 -1.45
CA ASP A 74 16.56 -23.15 -1.12
C ASP A 74 15.57 -22.07 -1.62
N ASP A 75 14.85 -22.32 -2.72
CA ASP A 75 13.80 -21.41 -3.19
C ASP A 75 12.57 -21.40 -2.25
N LEU A 76 12.29 -22.49 -1.53
CA LEU A 76 11.24 -22.53 -0.50
C LEU A 76 11.65 -21.70 0.71
N ASP A 77 12.90 -21.82 1.16
CA ASP A 77 13.45 -21.02 2.25
C ASP A 77 13.49 -19.54 1.88
N THR A 78 13.90 -19.24 0.66
CA THR A 78 13.88 -17.89 0.11
C THR A 78 12.46 -17.34 0.09
N PHE A 79 11.48 -18.10 -0.42
CA PHE A 79 10.06 -17.70 -0.40
C PHE A 79 9.57 -17.42 1.03
N ARG A 80 9.88 -18.30 1.98
CA ARG A 80 9.52 -18.13 3.40
C ARG A 80 10.10 -16.84 3.98
N SER A 81 11.36 -16.53 3.67
CA SER A 81 12.02 -15.30 4.12
C SER A 81 11.35 -14.05 3.55
N ILE A 82 11.19 -13.96 2.23
CA ILE A 82 10.60 -12.77 1.59
C ILE A 82 9.13 -12.58 1.95
N TYR A 83 8.39 -13.67 2.22
CA TYR A 83 7.01 -13.57 2.68
C TYR A 83 6.91 -13.07 4.13
N ARG A 84 7.95 -13.32 4.96
CA ARG A 84 8.02 -12.78 6.32
C ARG A 84 8.27 -11.28 6.28
N GLU A 85 9.22 -10.85 5.48
CA GLU A 85 9.48 -9.42 5.22
C GLU A 85 8.23 -8.72 4.66
N HIS A 86 7.51 -9.38 3.75
CA HIS A 86 6.23 -8.88 3.25
C HIS A 86 5.22 -8.62 4.38
N CYS A 87 5.03 -9.58 5.31
CA CYS A 87 4.14 -9.38 6.46
C CYS A 87 4.60 -8.23 7.37
N GLU A 88 5.91 -8.03 7.53
CA GLU A 88 6.46 -6.93 8.34
C GLU A 88 6.15 -5.56 7.72
N THR A 89 6.41 -5.38 6.43
CA THR A 89 6.05 -4.15 5.71
C THR A 89 4.53 -3.93 5.68
N PHE A 90 3.77 -5.01 5.57
CA PHE A 90 2.31 -4.96 5.63
C PHE A 90 1.80 -4.48 6.99
N LEU A 91 2.37 -5.01 8.08
CA LEU A 91 2.07 -4.58 9.44
C LEU A 91 2.41 -3.11 9.65
N ASP A 92 3.58 -2.66 9.17
CA ASP A 92 3.99 -1.27 9.26
C ASP A 92 2.97 -0.33 8.58
N ALA A 93 2.55 -0.64 7.36
CA ALA A 93 1.51 0.12 6.67
C ALA A 93 0.18 0.13 7.46
N ILE A 94 -0.19 -0.97 8.13
CA ILE A 94 -1.39 -1.02 8.97
C ILE A 94 -1.26 -0.12 10.20
N VAL A 95 -0.15 -0.21 10.95
CA VAL A 95 0.03 0.62 12.16
C VAL A 95 0.17 2.10 11.83
N ASN A 96 0.66 2.41 10.64
CA ASN A 96 0.70 3.77 10.10
C ASN A 96 -0.62 4.20 9.44
N LEU A 97 -1.63 3.33 9.39
CA LEU A 97 -2.95 3.56 8.81
C LEU A 97 -2.91 3.92 7.31
N GLU A 98 -1.86 3.48 6.63
CA GLU A 98 -1.61 3.69 5.21
C GLU A 98 -2.34 2.63 4.36
N PHE A 99 -3.66 2.55 4.49
CA PHE A 99 -4.45 1.52 3.82
C PHE A 99 -4.39 1.59 2.28
N ALA A 100 -4.04 2.75 1.72
CA ALA A 100 -3.80 2.88 0.28
C ALA A 100 -2.53 2.13 -0.17
N THR A 101 -1.53 1.98 0.71
CA THR A 101 -0.25 1.30 0.43
C THR A 101 -0.40 -0.22 0.43
N ILE A 102 -1.40 -0.74 1.14
CA ILE A 102 -1.68 -2.18 1.28
C ILE A 102 -1.85 -2.89 -0.07
N GLU A 103 -2.64 -2.31 -0.98
CA GLU A 103 -2.84 -2.86 -2.32
C GLU A 103 -1.52 -2.88 -3.12
N THR A 104 -0.71 -1.82 -3.00
CA THR A 104 0.59 -1.72 -3.66
C THR A 104 1.52 -2.83 -3.20
N LEU A 105 1.65 -3.05 -1.89
CA LEU A 105 2.50 -4.10 -1.30
C LEU A 105 2.09 -5.49 -1.78
N TRP A 106 0.78 -5.76 -1.89
CA TRP A 106 0.29 -7.03 -2.44
C TRP A 106 0.64 -7.21 -3.90
N ARG A 107 0.46 -6.17 -4.71
CA ARG A 107 0.75 -6.21 -6.15
C ARG A 107 2.23 -6.39 -6.43
N GLU A 108 3.07 -5.76 -5.62
CA GLU A 108 4.52 -5.80 -5.65
C GLU A 108 5.04 -7.20 -5.30
N PHE A 109 4.63 -7.75 -4.14
CA PHE A 109 5.03 -9.10 -3.72
C PHE A 109 4.66 -10.15 -4.78
N TRP A 110 3.41 -10.13 -5.28
CA TRP A 110 2.93 -11.10 -6.26
C TRP A 110 3.28 -10.75 -7.71
N ARG A 111 4.00 -9.63 -7.95
CA ARG A 111 4.43 -9.16 -9.29
C ARG A 111 3.30 -9.14 -10.32
N THR A 112 2.13 -8.70 -9.88
CA THR A 112 0.92 -8.65 -10.71
C THR A 112 0.91 -7.49 -11.68
N GLN A 113 1.85 -6.54 -11.55
CA GLN A 113 2.02 -5.43 -12.47
C GLN A 113 2.77 -5.87 -13.75
N GLU A 114 2.38 -5.31 -14.89
CA GLU A 114 3.16 -5.38 -16.12
C GLU A 114 4.24 -4.30 -16.06
N HIS A 115 5.50 -4.71 -15.90
CA HIS A 115 6.64 -3.80 -16.02
C HIS A 115 6.87 -3.53 -17.51
N SER A 116 6.26 -2.48 -18.05
CA SER A 116 6.38 -2.09 -19.46
C SER A 116 7.80 -1.68 -19.89
N ASN A 117 8.72 -1.48 -18.94
CA ASN A 117 9.98 -0.78 -19.17
C ASN A 117 11.24 -1.68 -19.15
N GLY A 118 11.07 -3.00 -18.98
CA GLY A 118 12.19 -3.96 -19.07
C GLY A 118 13.24 -3.85 -17.95
N ASP A 119 12.97 -3.07 -16.90
CA ASP A 119 13.79 -3.03 -15.70
C ASP A 119 13.40 -4.21 -14.80
N GLU A 120 14.38 -5.00 -14.38
CA GLU A 120 14.16 -6.11 -13.44
C GLU A 120 13.78 -5.52 -12.08
N CYS A 121 12.63 -5.91 -11.54
CA CYS A 121 12.19 -5.47 -10.21
C CYS A 121 13.23 -5.91 -9.16
N GLU A 122 13.55 -5.07 -8.17
CA GLU A 122 14.58 -5.35 -7.14
C GLU A 122 14.31 -6.69 -6.43
N GLU A 123 13.04 -7.08 -6.29
CA GLU A 123 12.62 -8.33 -5.67
C GLU A 123 13.02 -9.57 -6.50
N GLU A 124 13.22 -9.43 -7.81
CA GLU A 124 13.63 -10.54 -8.69
C GLU A 124 15.07 -11.01 -8.41
N LYS A 125 15.87 -10.21 -7.69
CA LYS A 125 17.23 -10.60 -7.24
C LYS A 125 17.22 -11.79 -6.28
N TYR A 126 16.16 -11.93 -5.48
CA TYR A 126 16.05 -13.01 -4.50
C TYR A 126 15.32 -14.22 -5.07
N LEU A 127 14.17 -13.99 -5.71
CA LEU A 127 13.35 -15.05 -6.28
C LEU A 127 12.73 -14.56 -7.58
N SER A 128 13.06 -15.13 -8.73
CA SER A 128 12.54 -14.64 -10.02
C SER A 128 11.01 -14.73 -10.12
N LYS A 129 10.40 -13.91 -11.00
CA LYS A 129 8.94 -13.98 -11.26
C LYS A 129 8.47 -15.37 -11.68
N THR A 130 9.29 -16.06 -12.47
CA THR A 130 9.02 -17.43 -12.91
C THR A 130 8.98 -18.41 -11.73
N LYS A 131 9.97 -18.36 -10.83
CA LYS A 131 10.01 -19.24 -9.65
C LYS A 131 8.86 -18.93 -8.70
N LEU A 132 8.59 -17.66 -8.42
CA LEU A 132 7.46 -17.22 -7.60
C LEU A 132 6.13 -17.78 -8.12
N PHE A 133 5.90 -17.72 -9.44
CA PHE A 133 4.70 -18.27 -10.06
C PHE A 133 4.61 -19.80 -9.98
N MET A 134 5.73 -20.51 -10.09
CA MET A 134 5.76 -21.96 -9.95
C MET A 134 5.50 -22.38 -8.50
N LEU A 135 6.11 -21.68 -7.53
CA LEU A 135 5.90 -21.90 -6.11
C LEU A 135 4.47 -21.57 -5.66
N SER A 136 3.83 -20.52 -6.20
CA SER A 136 2.43 -20.19 -5.84
C SER A 136 1.43 -21.29 -6.24
N LYS A 137 1.79 -22.14 -7.19
CA LYS A 137 1.02 -23.32 -7.60
C LYS A 137 1.39 -24.58 -6.81
N PHE A 138 2.45 -24.53 -6.03
CA PHE A 138 2.92 -25.66 -5.24
C PHE A 138 2.10 -25.77 -3.95
N LYS A 139 1.47 -26.93 -3.74
CA LYS A 139 0.52 -27.14 -2.63
C LYS A 139 1.11 -26.82 -1.24
N PRO A 140 2.37 -27.20 -0.91
CA PRO A 140 2.98 -26.85 0.38
C PRO A 140 3.10 -25.34 0.60
N ILE A 141 3.43 -24.58 -0.45
CA ILE A 141 3.49 -23.11 -0.39
C ILE A 141 2.10 -22.51 -0.20
N GLN A 142 1.08 -23.04 -0.89
CA GLN A 142 -0.30 -22.57 -0.69
C GLN A 142 -0.79 -22.81 0.74
N ASP A 143 -0.46 -23.96 1.33
CA ASP A 143 -0.84 -24.27 2.71
C ASP A 143 -0.08 -23.42 3.71
N PHE A 144 1.21 -23.19 3.46
CA PHE A 144 2.03 -22.25 4.20
C PHE A 144 1.43 -20.84 4.20
N VAL A 145 1.18 -20.27 3.02
CA VAL A 145 0.59 -18.92 2.85
C VAL A 145 -0.74 -18.84 3.59
N LYS A 146 -1.66 -19.79 3.37
CA LYS A 146 -2.96 -19.83 4.06
C LYS A 146 -2.83 -19.83 5.57
N ARG A 147 -1.89 -20.62 6.12
CA ARG A 147 -1.68 -20.74 7.56
C ARG A 147 -1.10 -19.45 8.14
N VAL A 148 -0.10 -18.88 7.47
CA VAL A 148 0.53 -17.63 7.90
C VAL A 148 -0.48 -16.49 7.81
N ASP A 149 -1.17 -16.32 6.68
CA ASP A 149 -2.22 -15.31 6.49
C ASP A 149 -3.29 -15.41 7.59
N PHE A 150 -3.79 -16.62 7.85
CA PHE A 150 -4.81 -16.84 8.88
C PHE A 150 -4.34 -16.35 10.25
N LEU A 151 -3.13 -16.74 10.67
CA LEU A 151 -2.59 -16.32 11.98
C LEU A 151 -2.28 -14.82 12.01
N PHE A 152 -1.72 -14.29 10.92
CA PHE A 152 -1.38 -12.88 10.81
C PHE A 152 -2.62 -11.99 10.89
N TYR A 153 -3.67 -12.28 10.09
CA TYR A 153 -4.92 -11.51 10.15
C TYR A 153 -5.64 -11.67 11.48
N GLN A 154 -5.59 -12.87 12.08
CA GLN A 154 -6.12 -13.08 13.42
C GLN A 154 -5.40 -12.21 14.48
N ASN A 155 -4.08 -12.07 14.38
CA ASN A 155 -3.30 -11.21 15.27
C ASN A 155 -3.55 -9.73 14.98
N LEU A 156 -3.70 -9.33 13.71
CA LEU A 156 -4.02 -7.95 13.33
C LEU A 156 -5.33 -7.45 13.91
N VAL A 157 -6.31 -8.34 14.14
CA VAL A 157 -7.52 -8.00 14.89
C VAL A 157 -7.18 -7.47 16.30
N GLN A 158 -6.19 -8.07 16.96
CA GLN A 158 -5.72 -7.61 18.28
C GLN A 158 -4.91 -6.32 18.21
N VAL A 159 -4.41 -5.93 17.04
CA VAL A 159 -3.76 -4.63 16.82
C VAL A 159 -4.80 -3.55 16.50
N LEU A 160 -5.80 -3.87 15.68
CA LEU A 160 -6.74 -2.89 15.14
C LEU A 160 -7.98 -2.66 16.01
N ILE A 161 -8.39 -3.61 16.85
CA ILE A 161 -9.65 -3.51 17.62
C ILE A 161 -9.54 -2.97 19.06
N PRO A 162 -8.40 -3.00 19.79
CA PRO A 162 -8.40 -2.77 21.25
C PRO A 162 -9.11 -1.51 21.73
N ASP A 163 -8.90 -0.36 21.08
CA ASP A 163 -9.49 0.91 21.51
C ASP A 163 -10.24 1.66 20.39
N VAL A 164 -10.38 1.10 19.18
CA VAL A 164 -11.14 1.76 18.08
C VAL A 164 -12.64 1.91 18.35
N LEU A 165 -13.16 1.21 19.37
CA LEU A 165 -14.54 1.37 19.85
C LEU A 165 -14.67 2.36 21.01
N ARG A 166 -13.58 3.01 21.46
CA ARG A 166 -13.71 4.11 22.43
C ARG A 166 -14.52 5.25 21.80
N PRO A 167 -15.42 5.89 22.56
CA PRO A 167 -16.05 7.11 22.10
C PRO A 167 -14.97 8.14 21.79
N ILE A 168 -14.97 8.66 20.56
CA ILE A 168 -14.12 9.80 20.18
C ILE A 168 -14.59 11.01 21.01
N PRO A 169 -13.68 11.75 21.67
CA PRO A 169 -14.02 12.94 22.46
C PRO A 169 -14.80 14.02 21.68
#